data_AF-A0A932ZYI9-F1
#
_entry.id   AF-A0A932ZYI9-F1
#
_cell.length_a   1.000
_cell.length_b   1.000
_cell.length_c   1.000
_cell.angle_alpha   90.00
_cell.angle_beta   90.00
_cell.angle_gamma   90.00
#
_symmetry.space_group_name_H-M   'P 1'
#
loop_
_entity.id
_entity.type
_entity.pdbx_description
1 polymer ?
#
loop_
_entity_poly.entity_id
_entity_poly.type
_entity_poly.pdbx_seq_one_letter_code
_entity_poly.pdbx_strand_id
1 'polypeptide(L)'
;MRIYQGVDMVEVGRLREAWERTEGFRQEVFTEAESAYCLKHPDPYPHLAARFAVKEACLKAFGVGLGAPGGLGGLGRLREVEVESSPSGKPLLRLHGSV
;
A
#
# COMPACT_ATOMS: atom_id res chain seq x y z
N MET A 1 -13.47 -21.40 -11.53
CA MET A 1 -12.75 -20.44 -10.66
C MET A 1 -12.16 -19.36 -11.55
N ARG A 2 -12.44 -18.08 -11.28
CA ARG A 2 -11.76 -16.96 -11.96
C ARG A 2 -10.62 -16.49 -11.07
N ILE A 3 -9.44 -16.30 -11.65
CA ILE A 3 -8.25 -15.81 -10.98
C ILE A 3 -7.87 -14.52 -11.68
N TYR A 4 -7.58 -13.48 -10.90
CA TYR A 4 -7.09 -12.21 -11.40
C TYR A 4 -5.67 -11.98 -10.90
N GLN A 5 -4.93 -11.16 -11.64
CA GLN A 5 -3.55 -10.81 -11.32
C GLN A 5 -3.38 -9.29 -11.34
N GLY A 6 -2.52 -8.79 -10.47
CA GLY A 6 -2.08 -7.41 -10.50
C GLY A 6 -0.58 -7.35 -10.22
N VAL A 7 0.08 -6.44 -10.92
CA VAL A 7 1.52 -6.21 -10.82
C VAL A 7 1.73 -4.71 -10.71
N ASP A 8 2.66 -4.32 -9.84
CA ASP A 8 3.05 -2.94 -9.67
C ASP A 8 4.54 -2.81 -9.35
N MET A 9 5.11 -1.65 -9.67
CA MET A 9 6.49 -1.31 -9.40
C MET A 9 6.54 0.14 -8.92
N VAL A 10 7.20 0.35 -7.78
CA VAL A 10 7.31 1.67 -7.15
C VAL A 10 8.78 2.06 -7.10
N GLU A 11 9.07 3.26 -7.61
CA GLU A 11 10.37 3.88 -7.46
C GLU A 11 10.51 4.48 -6.05
N VAL A 12 11.52 4.04 -5.30
CA VAL A 12 11.73 4.46 -3.90
C VAL A 12 11.91 5.97 -3.77
N GLY A 13 12.62 6.61 -4.71
CA GLY A 13 12.83 8.06 -4.72
C GLY A 13 11.52 8.84 -4.85
N ARG A 14 10.66 8.45 -5.79
CA ARG A 14 9.36 9.08 -5.99
C ARG A 14 8.43 8.91 -4.79
N LEU A 15 8.45 7.73 -4.14
CA LEU A 15 7.67 7.53 -2.92
C LEU A 15 8.19 8.41 -1.78
N ARG A 16 9.51 8.52 -1.62
CA ARG A 16 10.13 9.40 -0.63
C ARG A 16 9.67 10.85 -0.82
N GLU A 17 9.76 11.37 -2.04
CA GLU A 17 9.29 12.71 -2.37
C GLU A 17 7.80 12.91 -2.07
N ALA A 18 6.96 11.93 -2.42
CA ALA A 18 5.52 11.99 -2.12
C ALA A 18 5.25 11.97 -0.61
N TRP A 19 5.94 11.11 0.13
CA TRP A 19 5.83 11.00 1.58
C TRP A 19 6.21 12.31 2.29
N GLU A 20 7.29 12.96 1.85
CA GLU A 20 7.80 14.19 2.46
C GLU A 20 6.99 15.42 2.09
N ARG A 21 6.48 15.49 0.86
CA ARG A 21 5.78 16.67 0.33
C ARG A 21 4.28 16.69 0.62
N THR A 22 3.64 15.53 0.77
CA THR A 22 2.18 15.43 0.88
C THR A 22 1.74 15.21 2.32
N GLU A 23 1.15 16.24 2.91
CA GLU A 23 0.51 16.16 4.23
C GLU A 23 -0.58 15.07 4.23
N GLY A 24 -0.63 14.26 5.28
CA GLY A 24 -1.60 13.17 5.40
C GLY A 24 -1.28 11.90 4.58
N PHE A 25 -0.27 11.91 3.71
CA PHE A 25 0.05 10.76 2.84
C PHE A 25 0.21 9.45 3.63
N ARG A 26 0.92 9.52 4.75
CA ARG A 26 1.12 8.37 5.64
C ARG A 26 -0.21 7.77 6.10
N GLN A 27 -1.11 8.61 6.59
CA GLN A 27 -2.39 8.21 7.21
C GLN A 27 -3.40 7.73 6.17
N GLU A 28 -3.29 8.19 4.93
CA GLU A 28 -4.15 7.76 3.83
C GLU A 28 -3.70 6.45 3.20
N VAL A 29 -2.39 6.16 3.21
CA VAL A 29 -1.83 5.03 2.45
C VAL A 29 -1.50 3.82 3.34
N PHE A 30 -1.03 4.05 4.57
CA PHE A 30 -0.50 3.01 5.44
C PHE A 30 -1.32 2.87 6.71
N THR A 31 -1.47 1.64 7.20
CA THR A 31 -1.95 1.46 8.57
C THR A 31 -0.88 1.90 9.57
N GLU A 32 -1.28 2.04 10.83
CA GLU A 32 -0.35 2.34 11.91
C GLU A 32 0.69 1.24 12.10
N ALA A 33 0.27 -0.03 11.99
CA ALA A 33 1.15 -1.19 12.11
C ALA A 33 2.18 -1.26 10.97
N GLU A 34 1.77 -0.97 9.73
CA GLU A 34 2.68 -0.89 8.59
C GLU A 34 3.70 0.24 8.74
N SER A 35 3.23 1.42 9.17
CA SER A 35 4.09 2.55 9.43
C SER A 35 5.10 2.22 10.54
N ALA A 36 4.65 1.66 11.66
CA ALA A 36 5.51 1.26 12.76
C ALA A 36 6.55 0.22 12.33
N TYR A 37 6.15 -0.74 11.50
CA TYR A 37 7.08 -1.71 10.94
C TYR A 37 8.14 -1.04 10.07
N CYS A 38 7.77 -0.14 9.15
CA CYS A 38 8.74 0.44 8.22
C CYS A 38 9.68 1.43 8.91
N LEU A 39 9.13 2.27 9.79
CA LEU A 39 9.86 3.35 10.46
C LEU A 39 10.85 2.85 11.53
N LYS A 40 10.80 1.57 11.91
CA LYS A 40 11.82 0.97 12.80
C LYS A 40 13.15 0.70 12.09
N HIS A 41 13.17 0.69 10.75
CA HIS A 41 14.37 0.40 9.96
C HIS A 41 15.21 1.67 9.74
N PRO A 42 16.54 1.56 9.60
CA PRO A 42 17.41 2.72 9.37
C PRO A 42 17.04 3.53 8.13
N ASP A 43 16.68 2.86 7.03
CA ASP A 43 16.07 3.50 5.85
C ASP A 43 14.66 2.95 5.65
N PRO A 44 13.60 3.70 6.00
CA PRO A 44 12.23 3.20 5.94
C PRO A 44 11.65 3.17 4.52
N TYR A 45 12.19 3.96 3.60
CA TYR A 45 11.55 4.21 2.30
C TYR A 45 11.48 3.00 1.37
N PRO A 46 12.50 2.11 1.27
CA PRO A 46 12.37 0.86 0.52
C PRO A 46 11.24 -0.04 1.06
N HIS A 47 11.05 -0.08 2.38
CA HIS A 47 9.99 -0.87 3.01
C HIS A 47 8.60 -0.27 2.76
N LEU A 48 8.49 1.06 2.83
CA LEU A 48 7.26 1.78 2.48
C LEU A 48 6.92 1.57 0.99
N ALA A 49 7.91 1.63 0.10
CA ALA A 49 7.72 1.45 -1.35
C ALA A 49 7.25 0.04 -1.68
N ALA A 50 7.84 -0.98 -1.05
CA ALA A 50 7.41 -2.36 -1.23
C ALA A 50 5.96 -2.56 -0.82
N ARG A 51 5.53 -1.97 0.30
CA ARG A 51 4.14 -2.06 0.76
C ARG A 51 3.18 -1.30 -0.16
N PHE A 52 3.57 -0.11 -0.63
CA PHE A 52 2.81 0.63 -1.62
C PHE A 52 2.57 -0.21 -2.89
N ALA A 53 3.64 -0.82 -3.42
CA ALA A 53 3.55 -1.67 -4.61
C ALA A 53 2.63 -2.88 -4.40
N VAL A 54 2.68 -3.52 -3.23
CA VAL A 54 1.79 -4.64 -2.90
C VAL A 54 0.32 -4.19 -2.84
N LYS A 55 0.05 -3.01 -2.26
CA LYS A 55 -1.30 -2.43 -2.19
C LYS A 55 -1.86 -2.16 -3.59
N GLU A 56 -1.09 -1.49 -4.45
CA GLU A 56 -1.45 -1.24 -5.85
C GLU A 56 -1.67 -2.53 -6.64
N ALA A 57 -0.77 -3.52 -6.49
CA ALA A 57 -0.90 -4.80 -7.15
C ALA A 57 -2.19 -5.54 -6.72
N CYS A 58 -2.56 -5.46 -5.44
CA CYS A 58 -3.80 -6.03 -4.94
C CYS A 58 -5.03 -5.33 -5.56
N LEU A 59 -5.07 -3.99 -5.54
CA LEU A 59 -6.17 -3.22 -6.12
C LEU A 59 -6.33 -3.48 -7.63
N LYS A 60 -5.23 -3.59 -8.37
CA LYS A 60 -5.22 -3.98 -9.79
C LYS A 60 -5.80 -5.37 -10.01
N ALA A 61 -5.45 -6.34 -9.16
CA ALA A 61 -6.03 -7.68 -9.22
C ALA A 61 -7.55 -7.66 -8.99
N PHE A 62 -8.04 -6.76 -8.14
CA PHE A 62 -9.47 -6.58 -7.90
C PHE A 62 -10.19 -5.69 -8.91
N GLY A 63 -9.47 -5.10 -9.86
CA GLY A 63 -10.05 -4.16 -10.84
C GLY A 63 -10.47 -2.82 -10.22
N VAL A 64 -9.98 -2.49 -9.03
CA VAL A 64 -10.22 -1.23 -8.34
C VAL A 64 -9.12 -0.25 -8.75
N GLY A 65 -9.45 0.72 -9.60
CA GLY A 65 -8.53 1.79 -9.94
C GLY A 65 -8.51 2.88 -8.86
N LEU A 66 -7.34 3.47 -8.60
CA LEU A 66 -7.20 4.64 -7.71
C LEU A 66 -8.05 5.85 -8.15
N GLY A 67 -8.47 5.90 -9.42
CA GLY A 67 -9.20 7.01 -10.05
C GLY A 67 -10.60 6.68 -10.54
N ALA A 68 -11.28 5.66 -10.02
CA ALA A 68 -12.64 5.33 -10.46
C ALA A 68 -13.63 6.49 -10.17
N PRO A 69 -14.42 6.96 -11.16
CA PRO A 69 -15.39 8.03 -10.95
C PRO A 69 -16.61 7.51 -10.17
N GLY A 70 -17.05 8.22 -9.13
CA GLY A 70 -18.24 7.85 -8.34
C GLY A 70 -18.14 7.98 -6.81
N GLY A 71 -17.10 8.64 -6.29
CA GLY A 71 -16.98 8.96 -4.85
C GLY A 71 -16.24 7.87 -4.08
N LEU A 72 -15.12 8.24 -3.42
CA LEU A 72 -14.07 7.40 -2.81
C LEU A 72 -12.85 7.07 -3.69
N GLY A 73 -12.63 7.80 -4.80
CA GLY A 73 -11.36 7.79 -5.55
C GLY A 73 -10.29 8.58 -4.80
N GLY A 74 -9.52 7.92 -3.94
CA GLY A 74 -8.47 8.54 -3.13
C GLY A 74 -7.53 7.48 -2.55
N LEU A 75 -6.37 7.93 -2.07
CA LEU A 75 -5.34 7.07 -1.48
C LEU A 75 -5.86 6.16 -0.35
N GLY A 76 -6.98 6.51 0.31
CA GLY A 76 -7.61 5.71 1.38
C GLY A 76 -7.89 4.24 1.05
N ARG A 77 -8.13 3.88 -0.21
CA ARG A 77 -8.27 2.46 -0.63
C ARG A 77 -6.99 1.66 -0.46
N LEU A 78 -5.83 2.31 -0.52
CA LEU A 78 -4.55 1.66 -0.29
C LEU A 78 -4.40 1.24 1.18
N ARG A 79 -4.94 2.03 2.12
CA ARG A 79 -4.92 1.69 3.55
C ARG A 79 -5.84 0.52 3.91
N GLU A 80 -6.85 0.23 3.09
CA GLU A 80 -7.71 -0.95 3.24
C GLU A 80 -6.98 -2.27 2.91
N VAL A 81 -5.86 -2.21 2.16
CA VAL A 81 -4.98 -3.35 1.94
C VAL A 81 -3.80 -3.25 2.90
N GLU A 82 -3.76 -4.08 3.93
CA GLU A 82 -2.65 -4.11 4.89
C GLU A 82 -1.71 -5.27 4.60
N VAL A 83 -0.41 -4.98 4.57
CA VAL A 83 0.62 -6.02 4.48
C VAL A 83 1.09 -6.40 5.88
N GLU A 84 0.99 -7.68 6.24
CA GLU A 84 1.55 -8.18 7.50
C GLU A 84 2.87 -8.90 7.26
N SER A 85 3.86 -8.59 8.09
CA SER A 85 5.14 -9.30 8.10
C SER A 85 5.04 -10.45 9.11
N SER A 86 5.01 -11.70 8.62
CA SER A 86 5.03 -12.87 9.50
C SER A 86 6.46 -13.19 9.98
N PRO A 87 6.62 -13.91 11.12
CA PRO A 87 7.93 -14.37 11.57
C PRO A 87 8.70 -15.23 10.55
N SER A 88 7.98 -15.90 9.65
CA SER A 88 8.57 -16.69 8.55
C SER A 88 9.16 -15.84 7.42
N GLY A 89 8.96 -14.52 7.43
CA GLY A 89 9.33 -13.62 6.34
C GLY A 89 8.32 -13.61 5.17
N LYS A 90 7.39 -14.56 5.11
CA LYS A 90 6.30 -14.55 4.12
C LYS A 90 5.32 -13.40 4.40
N PRO A 91 5.04 -12.52 3.43
CA PRO A 91 4.02 -11.49 3.61
C PRO A 91 2.62 -12.11 3.57
N LEU A 92 1.73 -11.56 4.40
CA LEU A 92 0.29 -11.84 4.37
C LEU A 92 -0.46 -10.55 4.02
N LEU A 93 -1.61 -10.68 3.36
CA LEU A 93 -2.52 -9.56 3.12
C LEU A 93 -3.70 -9.65 4.07
N ARG A 94 -3.99 -8.55 4.77
CA ARG A 94 -5.24 -8.34 5.50
C ARG A 94 -6.03 -7.28 4.77
N LEU A 95 -7.22 -7.64 4.33
CA LEU A 95 -8.15 -6.70 3.69
C LEU A 95 -9.13 -6.18 4.74
N HIS A 96 -9.36 -4.88 4.69
CA HIS A 96 -10.28 -4.14 5.55
C HIS A 96 -11.33 -3.45 4.69
N GLY A 97 -12.42 -2.98 5.31
CA GLY A 97 -13.38 -2.13 4.63
C GLY A 97 -14.11 -2.83 3.49
N SER A 98 -14.02 -2.28 2.29
CA SER A 98 -14.77 -2.70 1.10
C SER A 98 -13.87 -3.06 -0.09
N VAL A 99 -12.56 -3.21 0.14
CA VAL A 99 -11.64 -3.85 -0.81
C VAL A 99 -11.86 -5.35 -0.88
#